data_AF-A0A4Y3QT43-F1
#
_entry.id   AF-A0A4Y3QT43-F1
#
_cell.length_a   1.000
_cell.length_b   1.000
_cell.length_c   1.000
_cell.angle_alpha   90.00
_cell.angle_beta   90.00
_cell.angle_gamma   90.00
#
_symmetry.space_group_name_H-M   'P 1'
#
loop_
_entity.id
_entity.type
_entity.pdbx_description
1 polymer ?
#
loop_
_entity_poly.entity_id
_entity_poly.type
_entity_poly.pdbx_seq_one_letter_code
_entity_poly.pdbx_strand_id
1 'polypeptide(L)'
;MVGWMRRAPLRVVMVACLVAAGLLLVGSVAHITDLLRHGLHPYPWAPDWLNLYWSSLAVLDPLAALLLIGGKRRGVDLACGIMVTDLAANGYAAYGVQHTGFLAQPGLQRLTAFALLVLATAPLLRGHLADRAHRRTAD
;
A
#
# COMPACT_ATOMS: atom_id res chain seq x y z
N MET A 1 16.69 6.59 22.84
CA MET A 1 16.70 7.80 22.00
C MET A 1 15.50 7.83 21.03
N VAL A 2 14.24 7.73 21.52
CA VAL A 2 13.03 7.83 20.68
C VAL A 2 11.97 8.65 21.44
N GLY A 3 12.30 9.90 21.76
CA GLY A 3 11.42 10.81 22.50
C GLY A 3 10.74 11.88 21.63
N TRP A 4 11.21 12.09 20.41
CA TRP A 4 10.91 13.31 19.66
C TRP A 4 9.73 13.21 18.67
N MET A 5 9.27 11.99 18.36
CA MET A 5 8.18 11.76 17.39
C MET A 5 6.76 11.90 17.98
N ARG A 6 6.61 12.30 19.25
CA ARG A 6 5.29 12.36 19.92
C ARG A 6 4.41 13.56 19.55
N ARG A 7 4.84 14.43 18.63
CA ARG A 7 4.05 15.61 18.21
C ARG A 7 4.14 15.88 16.71
N ALA A 8 3.91 14.88 15.86
CA ALA A 8 3.52 15.23 14.50
C ALA A 8 2.15 15.93 14.58
N PRO A 9 1.98 17.12 13.97
CA PRO A 9 0.68 17.78 13.99
C PRO A 9 -0.34 16.88 13.31
N LEU A 10 -1.56 16.81 13.86
CA LEU A 10 -2.64 15.96 13.32
C LEU A 10 -2.86 16.12 11.81
N ARG A 11 -2.56 17.32 11.28
CA ARG A 11 -2.59 17.64 9.84
C ARG A 11 -1.58 16.83 9.04
N VAL A 12 -0.36 16.63 9.53
CA VAL A 12 0.68 15.84 8.85
C VAL A 12 0.27 14.37 8.78
N VAL A 13 -0.27 13.82 9.87
CA VAL A 13 -0.79 12.44 9.91
C VAL A 13 -1.97 12.27 8.95
N MET A 14 -2.89 13.23 8.95
CA MET A 14 -4.05 13.21 8.05
C MET A 14 -3.64 13.31 6.58
N VAL A 15 -2.69 14.20 6.24
CA VAL A 15 -2.14 14.30 4.89
C VAL A 15 -1.46 13.00 4.48
N ALA A 16 -0.64 12.41 5.35
CA ALA A 16 0.00 11.11 5.06
C ALA A 16 -1.03 9.99 4.84
N CYS A 17 -2.09 9.91 5.66
CA CYS A 17 -3.19 8.96 5.45
C CYS A 17 -3.90 9.18 4.11
N LEU A 18 -4.22 10.44 3.76
CA LEU A 18 -4.93 10.76 2.53
C LEU A 18 -4.07 10.51 1.29
N VAL A 19 -2.79 10.83 1.35
CA VAL A 19 -1.83 10.55 0.27
C VAL A 19 -1.68 9.03 0.09
N ALA A 20 -1.49 8.28 1.18
CA ALA A 20 -1.38 6.82 1.11
C ALA A 20 -2.67 6.18 0.57
N ALA A 21 -3.84 6.63 1.05
CA ALA A 21 -5.13 6.15 0.57
C ALA A 21 -5.36 6.50 -0.91
N GLY A 22 -5.01 7.72 -1.33
CA GLY A 22 -5.13 8.15 -2.73
C GLY A 22 -4.26 7.32 -3.66
N LEU A 23 -3.01 7.06 -3.28
CA LEU A 23 -2.09 6.24 -4.07
C LEU A 23 -2.52 4.77 -4.15
N LEU A 24 -3.04 4.18 -3.05
CA LEU A 24 -3.66 2.86 -3.07
C LEU A 24 -4.87 2.82 -4.03
N LEU A 25 -5.74 3.83 -4.00
CA LEU A 25 -6.89 3.89 -4.91
C LEU A 25 -6.46 4.01 -6.38
N VAL A 26 -5.41 4.78 -6.68
CA VAL A 26 -4.85 4.85 -8.03
C VAL A 26 -4.32 3.48 -8.48
N GLY A 27 -3.61 2.75 -7.61
CA GLY A 27 -3.20 1.37 -7.87
C GLY A 27 -4.39 0.43 -8.11
N SER A 28 -5.43 0.55 -7.27
CA SER A 28 -6.67 -0.20 -7.39
C SER A 28 -7.32 -0.02 -8.75
N VAL A 29 -7.38 1.22 -9.26
CA VAL A 29 -7.98 1.52 -10.57
C VAL A 29 -7.23 0.80 -11.68
N ALA A 30 -5.90 0.70 -11.61
CA ALA A 30 -5.12 -0.07 -12.57
C ALA A 30 -5.50 -1.55 -12.52
N HIS A 31 -5.52 -2.15 -11.33
CA HIS A 31 -5.89 -3.56 -11.14
C HIS A 31 -7.34 -3.88 -11.52
N ILE A 32 -8.29 -2.99 -11.22
CA ILE A 32 -9.69 -3.11 -11.63
C ILE A 32 -9.79 -3.03 -13.15
N THR A 33 -9.07 -2.10 -13.78
CA THR A 33 -9.07 -1.96 -15.24
C THR A 33 -8.52 -3.21 -15.91
N ASP A 34 -7.41 -3.75 -15.40
CA ASP A 34 -6.81 -4.99 -15.88
C ASP A 34 -7.76 -6.19 -15.69
N LEU A 35 -8.39 -6.30 -14.52
CA LEU A 35 -9.37 -7.35 -14.21
C LEU A 35 -10.59 -7.29 -15.14
N LEU A 36 -11.12 -6.09 -15.41
CA LEU A 36 -12.27 -5.90 -16.28
C LEU A 36 -11.95 -6.18 -17.76
N ARG A 37 -10.72 -5.87 -18.20
CA ARG A 37 -10.31 -6.03 -19.60
C ARG A 37 -9.81 -7.44 -19.93
N HIS A 38 -9.17 -8.10 -18.98
CA HIS A 38 -8.41 -9.32 -19.22
C HIS A 38 -8.77 -10.47 -18.26
N GLY A 39 -9.72 -10.25 -17.34
CA GLY A 39 -10.15 -11.24 -16.36
C GLY A 39 -9.09 -11.46 -15.28
N LEU A 40 -9.15 -12.62 -14.61
CA LEU A 40 -8.24 -12.98 -13.51
C LEU A 40 -6.79 -13.24 -13.96
N HIS A 41 -6.54 -13.31 -15.27
CA HIS A 41 -5.21 -13.52 -15.86
C HIS A 41 -4.82 -12.36 -16.77
N PRO A 42 -4.60 -11.15 -16.19
CA PRO A 42 -4.32 -9.97 -16.99
C PRO A 42 -3.01 -10.02 -17.77
N TYR A 43 -2.04 -10.79 -17.29
CA TYR A 43 -0.71 -10.88 -17.89
C TYR A 43 -0.43 -12.31 -18.37
N PRO A 44 -0.47 -12.59 -19.68
CA PRO A 44 -0.25 -13.94 -20.23
C PRO A 44 1.15 -14.49 -19.99
N TRP A 45 2.14 -13.62 -19.79
CA TRP A 45 3.53 -13.98 -19.51
C TRP A 45 3.78 -14.26 -18.02
N ALA A 46 2.85 -13.90 -17.15
CA ALA A 46 3.01 -14.02 -15.70
C ALA A 46 2.47 -15.38 -15.21
N PRO A 47 3.13 -16.01 -14.23
CA PRO A 47 2.58 -17.18 -13.56
C PRO A 47 1.19 -16.92 -12.96
N ASP A 48 0.34 -17.94 -12.90
CA ASP A 48 -1.05 -17.80 -12.45
C ASP A 48 -1.20 -17.23 -11.04
N TRP A 49 -0.30 -17.60 -10.12
CA TRP A 49 -0.33 -17.07 -8.76
C TRP A 49 -0.11 -15.55 -8.71
N LEU A 50 0.69 -15.02 -9.65
CA LEU A 50 1.03 -13.60 -9.71
C LEU A 50 -0.14 -12.80 -10.29
N ASN A 51 -0.79 -13.34 -11.31
CA ASN A 51 -2.06 -12.83 -11.86
C ASN A 51 -3.18 -12.79 -10.80
N LEU A 52 -3.33 -13.86 -10.03
CA LEU A 52 -4.31 -13.93 -8.94
C LEU A 52 -3.98 -12.91 -7.84
N TYR A 53 -2.69 -12.77 -7.50
CA TYR A 53 -2.23 -11.79 -6.53
C TYR A 53 -2.57 -10.36 -6.99
N TRP A 54 -2.20 -9.95 -8.21
CA TRP A 54 -2.52 -8.62 -8.73
C TRP A 54 -4.03 -8.37 -8.85
N SER A 55 -4.80 -9.39 -9.22
CA SER A 55 -6.26 -9.31 -9.23
C SER A 55 -6.84 -9.07 -7.84
N SER A 56 -6.25 -9.68 -6.79
CA SER A 56 -6.69 -9.48 -5.41
C SER A 56 -6.44 -8.04 -4.91
N LEU A 57 -5.43 -7.35 -5.43
CA LEU A 57 -5.13 -5.96 -5.08
C LEU A 57 -6.26 -5.00 -5.45
N ALA A 58 -7.05 -5.33 -6.49
CA ALA A 58 -8.26 -4.59 -6.84
C ALA A 58 -9.27 -4.47 -5.67
N VAL A 59 -9.21 -5.39 -4.70
CA VAL A 59 -10.07 -5.41 -3.50
C VAL A 59 -9.29 -5.01 -2.24
N LEU A 60 -8.04 -5.46 -2.11
CA LEU A 60 -7.22 -5.18 -0.93
C LEU A 60 -6.83 -3.70 -0.83
N ASP A 61 -6.54 -3.04 -1.95
CA ASP A 61 -6.12 -1.64 -1.97
C ASP A 61 -7.26 -0.69 -1.56
N PRO A 62 -8.50 -0.80 -2.10
CA PRO A 62 -9.63 0.01 -1.62
C PRO A 62 -9.96 -0.28 -0.16
N LEU A 63 -9.86 -1.54 0.28
CA LEU A 63 -10.11 -1.90 1.67
C LEU A 63 -9.08 -1.21 2.59
N ALA A 64 -7.80 -1.26 2.25
CA ALA A 64 -6.75 -0.57 3.00
C ALA A 64 -6.98 0.95 3.02
N ALA A 65 -7.33 1.55 1.89
CA ALA A 65 -7.67 2.97 1.79
C ALA A 65 -8.86 3.36 2.68
N LEU A 66 -9.95 2.59 2.65
CA LEU A 66 -11.14 2.82 3.49
C LEU A 66 -10.81 2.69 4.98
N LEU A 67 -9.99 1.71 5.37
CA LEU A 67 -9.55 1.54 6.76
C LEU A 67 -8.67 2.72 7.21
N LEU A 68 -7.78 3.23 6.34
CA LEU A 68 -6.94 4.40 6.61
C LEU A 68 -7.77 5.67 6.77
N ILE A 69 -8.72 5.93 5.86
CA ILE A 69 -9.66 7.07 5.92
C ILE A 69 -10.52 6.97 7.19
N GLY A 70 -10.96 5.77 7.55
CA GLY A 70 -11.68 5.50 8.80
C GLY A 70 -10.83 5.61 10.06
N GLY A 71 -9.53 5.95 9.95
CA GLY A 71 -8.63 6.10 11.10
C GLY A 71 -8.38 4.80 11.85
N LYS A 72 -8.51 3.64 11.21
CA LYS A 72 -8.31 2.33 11.84
C LYS A 72 -6.85 1.92 11.74
N ARG A 73 -6.25 1.53 12.86
CA ARG A 73 -4.85 1.01 12.90
C ARG A 73 -4.62 -0.15 11.93
N ARG A 74 -5.62 -1.03 11.80
CA ARG A 74 -5.61 -2.16 10.85
C ARG A 74 -5.40 -1.71 9.39
N GLY A 75 -5.81 -0.49 9.02
CA GLY A 75 -5.56 0.06 7.69
C GLY A 75 -4.08 0.31 7.42
N VAL A 76 -3.34 0.78 8.43
CA VAL A 76 -1.88 0.96 8.33
C VAL A 76 -1.18 -0.39 8.19
N ASP A 77 -1.61 -1.38 8.98
CA ASP A 77 -1.02 -2.72 8.96
C ASP A 77 -1.25 -3.40 7.60
N LEU A 78 -2.48 -3.31 7.08
CA LEU A 78 -2.84 -3.85 5.77
C LEU A 78 -2.08 -3.13 4.65
N ALA A 79 -2.02 -1.80 4.67
CA ALA A 79 -1.28 -1.03 3.67
C ALA A 79 0.22 -1.38 3.66
N CYS A 80 0.84 -1.56 4.83
CA CYS A 80 2.24 -2.01 4.91
C CYS A 80 2.40 -3.41 4.33
N GLY A 81 1.48 -4.34 4.66
CA GLY A 81 1.49 -5.70 4.12
C GLY A 81 1.43 -5.68 2.60
N ILE A 82 0.45 -4.99 2.03
CA ILE A 82 0.27 -4.82 0.59
C ILE A 82 1.53 -4.27 -0.07
N MET A 83 2.10 -3.17 0.46
CA MET A 83 3.30 -2.57 -0.13
C MET A 83 4.50 -3.52 -0.16
N VAL A 84 4.71 -4.29 0.92
CA VAL A 84 5.80 -5.27 0.98
C VAL A 84 5.57 -6.41 0.00
N THR A 85 4.37 -6.99 -0.01
CA THR A 85 4.07 -8.13 -0.88
C THR A 85 4.02 -7.73 -2.34
N ASP A 86 3.53 -6.53 -2.65
CA ASP A 86 3.40 -6.04 -4.03
C ASP A 86 4.77 -5.66 -4.61
N LEU A 87 5.62 -5.03 -3.81
CA LEU A 87 7.00 -4.77 -4.19
C LEU A 87 7.77 -6.09 -4.44
N ALA A 88 7.57 -7.10 -3.60
CA ALA A 88 8.18 -8.41 -3.78
C ALA A 88 7.66 -9.13 -5.04
N ALA A 89 6.34 -9.09 -5.28
CA ALA A 89 5.71 -9.67 -6.46
C ALA A 89 6.20 -9.02 -7.76
N ASN A 90 6.23 -7.68 -7.81
CA ASN A 90 6.75 -6.93 -8.96
C ASN A 90 8.27 -7.10 -9.13
N GLY A 91 9.03 -7.22 -8.04
CA GLY A 91 10.44 -7.57 -8.08
C GLY A 91 10.66 -8.96 -8.69
N TYR A 92 9.92 -9.96 -8.24
CA TYR A 92 9.96 -11.31 -8.82
C TYR A 92 9.59 -11.28 -10.31
N ALA A 93 8.55 -10.55 -10.69
CA ALA A 93 8.14 -10.39 -12.08
C ALA A 93 9.28 -9.79 -12.93
N ALA A 94 9.88 -8.70 -12.46
CA ALA A 94 10.93 -7.99 -13.18
C ALA A 94 12.21 -8.83 -13.34
N TYR A 95 12.72 -9.41 -12.23
CA TYR A 95 14.00 -10.11 -12.22
C TYR A 95 13.89 -11.59 -12.57
N GLY A 96 12.89 -12.27 -12.02
CA GLY A 96 12.73 -13.72 -12.11
C GLY A 96 12.01 -14.18 -13.38
N VAL A 97 11.04 -13.42 -13.87
CA VAL A 97 10.24 -13.79 -15.05
C VAL A 97 10.71 -13.06 -16.30
N GLN A 98 10.83 -11.72 -16.23
CA GLN A 98 11.16 -10.90 -17.39
C GLN A 98 12.67 -10.71 -17.60
N HIS A 99 13.49 -11.09 -16.61
CA HIS A 99 14.96 -10.90 -16.63
C HIS A 99 15.39 -9.46 -16.94
N THR A 100 14.62 -8.51 -16.43
CA THR A 100 14.88 -7.07 -16.51
C THR A 100 15.46 -6.55 -15.19
N GLY A 101 15.94 -5.29 -15.19
CA GLY A 101 16.48 -4.63 -14.00
C GLY A 101 15.59 -3.49 -13.49
N PHE A 102 15.79 -3.08 -12.23
CA PHE A 102 15.09 -1.97 -11.60
C PHE A 102 15.07 -0.68 -12.44
N LEU A 103 16.20 -0.32 -13.03
CA LEU A 103 16.35 0.91 -13.80
C LEU A 103 15.56 0.87 -15.12
N ALA A 104 15.28 -0.31 -15.65
CA ALA A 104 14.50 -0.51 -16.86
C ALA A 104 12.97 -0.53 -16.61
N GLN A 105 12.55 -0.51 -15.33
CA GLN A 105 11.15 -0.66 -14.93
C GLN A 105 10.64 0.56 -14.17
N PRO A 106 10.17 1.62 -14.87
CA PRO A 106 9.63 2.83 -14.23
C PRO A 106 8.47 2.54 -13.26
N GLY A 107 7.68 1.50 -13.52
CA GLY A 107 6.62 1.05 -12.63
C GLY A 107 7.15 0.60 -11.27
N LEU A 108 8.18 -0.26 -11.28
CA LEU A 108 8.82 -0.78 -10.07
C LEU A 108 9.50 0.34 -9.24
N GLN A 109 10.06 1.35 -9.91
CA GLN A 109 10.63 2.53 -9.25
C GLN A 109 9.57 3.33 -8.49
N ARG A 110 8.44 3.63 -9.14
CA ARG A 110 7.32 4.35 -8.51
C ARG A 110 6.75 3.55 -7.35
N LEU A 111 6.55 2.25 -7.53
CA LEU A 111 6.08 1.35 -6.48
C LEU A 111 7.03 1.35 -5.28
N THR A 112 8.34 1.29 -5.52
CA THR A 112 9.35 1.34 -4.45
C THR A 112 9.29 2.66 -3.68
N ALA A 113 9.22 3.79 -4.39
CA ALA A 113 9.09 5.10 -3.75
C ALA A 113 7.82 5.17 -2.89
N PHE A 114 6.71 4.62 -3.38
CA PHE A 114 5.46 4.57 -2.63
C PHE A 114 5.54 3.66 -1.41
N ALA A 115 6.10 2.46 -1.56
CA ALA A 115 6.31 1.53 -0.46
C ALA A 115 7.18 2.14 0.64
N LEU A 116 8.27 2.82 0.28
CA LEU A 116 9.13 3.53 1.22
C LEU A 116 8.37 4.62 1.97
N LEU A 117 7.54 5.42 1.28
CA LEU A 117 6.71 6.44 1.92
C LEU A 117 5.75 5.83 2.96
N VAL A 118 5.02 4.76 2.59
CA VAL A 118 4.07 4.10 3.48
C VAL A 118 4.78 3.48 4.68
N LEU A 119 5.87 2.75 4.46
CA LEU A 119 6.62 2.10 5.54
C LEU A 119 7.29 3.10 6.48
N ALA A 120 7.85 4.18 5.94
CA ALA A 120 8.48 5.23 6.74
C ALA A 120 7.45 5.99 7.60
N THR A 121 6.24 6.20 7.08
CA THR A 121 5.18 6.90 7.81
C THR A 121 4.41 6.00 8.78
N ALA A 122 4.40 4.68 8.57
CA ALA A 122 3.62 3.72 9.35
C ALA A 122 3.81 3.79 10.88
N PRO A 123 5.04 3.93 11.45
CA PRO A 123 5.21 4.03 12.90
C PRO A 123 4.52 5.26 13.49
N LEU A 124 4.55 6.38 12.77
CA LEU A 124 3.88 7.63 13.16
C LEU A 124 2.37 7.45 13.14
N LEU A 125 1.82 6.89 12.06
CA LEU A 125 0.37 6.65 11.94
C LEU A 125 -0.11 5.69 13.03
N ARG A 126 0.61 4.57 13.28
CA ARG A 126 0.26 3.60 14.32
C ARG A 126 0.20 4.25 15.71
N GLY A 127 1.18 5.08 16.06
CA GLY A 127 1.21 5.78 17.35
C GLY A 127 0.00 6.71 17.52
N HIS A 128 -0.29 7.54 16.52
CA HIS A 128 -1.39 8.49 16.60
C HIS A 128 -2.79 7.84 16.63
N LEU A 129 -2.98 6.75 15.88
CA LEU A 129 -4.25 6.02 15.87
C LEU A 129 -4.48 5.26 17.19
N ALA A 130 -3.42 4.75 17.82
CA ALA A 130 -3.49 4.13 19.14
C ALA A 130 -3.90 5.14 20.23
N ASP A 131 -3.31 6.33 20.22
CA ASP A 131 -3.63 7.41 21.17
C ASP A 131 -5.07 7.94 21.01
N ARG A 132 -5.63 7.90 19.80
CA ARG A 132 -7.04 8.26 19.55
C ARG A 132 -8.01 7.19 20.06
N ALA A 133 -7.66 5.91 19.89
CA ALA A 133 -8.49 4.81 20.37
C ALA A 133 -8.63 4.84 21.90
N HIS A 134 -7.52 5.07 22.63
CA HIS A 134 -7.54 5.17 24.10
C HIS A 134 -8.38 6.35 24.61
N ARG A 135 -8.34 7.50 23.92
CA ARG A 135 -9.16 8.66 24.29
C ARG A 135 -10.67 8.40 24.15
N ARG A 136 -11.08 7.70 23.08
CA ARG A 136 -12.50 7.36 22.85
C ARG A 136 -13.08 6.35 23.84
N THR A 137 -12.26 5.56 24.51
CA THR A 137 -12.71 4.59 25.53
C THR A 137 -12.72 5.14 26.94
N ALA A 138 -12.18 6.34 27.14
CA ALA A 138 -12.09 7.01 28.44
C ALA A 138 -13.23 8.03 28.67
N ASP A 139 -14.00 8.34 27.62
CA ASP A 139 -15.23 9.15 27.63
C ASP A 139 -16.46 8.23 27.70
#